data_AF-A0A135SJT5-F1
#
_entry.id   AF-A0A135SJT5-F1
#
_cell.length_a   1.000
_cell.length_b   1.000
_cell.length_c   1.000
_cell.angle_alpha   90.00
_cell.angle_beta   90.00
_cell.angle_gamma   90.00
#
_symmetry.space_group_name_H-M   'P 1'
#
loop_
_entity.id
_entity.type
_entity.pdbx_description
1 polymer ?
#
loop_
_entity_poly.entity_id
_entity_poly.type
_entity_poly.pdbx_seq_one_letter_code
_entity_poly.pdbx_strand_id
1 'polypeptide(L)'
;MAPGILQSESPTLVPATLPQEKLKPNKNASANSTQDIYGNYYPANPETLSLESNFGPMDPTTIGYLQPTTADTPVEIMRERFERDGYLFIKNLLPHEPVLECRRAYFDHMSPSGLLQPGSEPVNGTFSGKDTRKYLPPGNLRRLFGLKDDAESDKYAELMVTAHEADFYVNFCKFPELREFVSRFTDWPSPHMLQRTMLRAFVPNSELTPVHFDQMYLRAGPPTSLTAWVPIGPVSLEGGGLMYLESSTDIGMKTEDDFAAHSHNLTDEERVSAFNKNMNDGGFLSRDTVSYGKETKRKWLIAEYETGDVIFHNPYMVHASCKNKDPDSRIRLATDLRFVDPEKPYDRRWMKVYKPLDGL
;
A
#
# COMPACT_ATOMS: atom_id res chain seq x y z
N MET A 1 2.30 -47.56 28.52
CA MET A 1 2.45 -47.37 27.06
C MET A 1 2.26 -45.90 26.77
N ALA A 2 3.33 -45.23 26.31
CA ALA A 2 3.31 -43.82 25.93
C ALA A 2 2.76 -43.67 24.50
N PRO A 3 1.98 -42.61 24.18
CA PRO A 3 1.70 -42.25 22.79
C PRO A 3 2.87 -41.43 22.22
N GLY A 4 3.24 -41.76 20.98
CA GLY A 4 4.44 -41.29 20.30
C GLY A 4 4.43 -39.82 19.88
N ILE A 5 5.64 -39.27 19.83
CA ILE A 5 5.99 -37.92 19.38
C ILE A 5 5.87 -37.87 17.85
N LEU A 6 4.97 -37.03 17.33
CA LEU A 6 4.98 -36.61 15.93
C LEU A 6 6.08 -35.57 15.76
N GLN A 7 7.12 -35.91 15.00
CA GLN A 7 8.12 -34.96 14.52
C GLN A 7 7.46 -34.05 13.49
N SER A 8 7.36 -32.75 13.79
CA SER A 8 6.98 -31.72 12.82
C SER A 8 8.22 -31.30 12.05
N GLU A 9 8.33 -31.71 10.78
CA GLU A 9 9.30 -31.14 9.86
C GLU A 9 8.96 -29.67 9.61
N SER A 10 9.93 -28.79 9.85
CA SER A 10 9.80 -27.36 9.54
C SER A 10 9.90 -27.18 8.02
N PRO A 11 8.93 -26.54 7.35
CA PRO A 11 9.02 -26.33 5.91
C PRO A 11 10.11 -25.30 5.62
N THR A 12 11.04 -25.68 4.75
CA THR A 12 12.07 -24.80 4.19
C THR A 12 11.37 -23.72 3.36
N LEU A 13 11.52 -22.45 3.77
CA LEU A 13 11.01 -21.29 3.02
C LEU A 13 11.79 -21.18 1.71
N VAL A 14 11.13 -21.44 0.59
CA VAL A 14 11.65 -21.14 -0.76
C VAL A 14 11.10 -19.76 -1.15
N PRO A 15 11.94 -18.82 -1.63
CA PRO A 15 11.47 -17.52 -2.09
C PRO A 15 10.42 -17.65 -3.19
N ALA A 16 9.38 -16.81 -3.15
CA ALA A 16 8.42 -16.68 -4.24
C ALA A 16 9.14 -16.10 -5.45
N THR A 17 9.53 -16.95 -6.38
CA THR A 17 9.80 -16.58 -7.78
C THR A 17 8.60 -17.03 -8.59
N LEU A 18 8.12 -16.19 -9.51
CA LEU A 18 7.18 -16.62 -10.55
C LEU A 18 7.75 -17.89 -11.23
N PRO A 19 6.91 -18.85 -11.68
CA PRO A 19 7.39 -20.09 -12.27
C PRO A 19 8.42 -19.81 -13.37
N GLN A 20 9.67 -20.26 -13.18
CA GLN A 20 10.70 -20.17 -14.20
C GLN A 20 10.43 -21.22 -15.28
N GLU A 21 9.65 -20.88 -16.31
CA GLU A 21 9.85 -21.53 -17.60
C GLU A 21 11.18 -21.06 -18.18
N LYS A 22 12.03 -22.00 -18.60
CA LYS A 22 13.26 -21.71 -19.33
C LYS A 22 12.92 -21.00 -20.64
N LEU A 23 12.90 -19.67 -20.61
CA LEU A 23 12.83 -18.82 -21.79
C LEU A 23 13.99 -19.20 -22.72
N LYS A 24 13.65 -19.84 -23.84
CA LYS A 24 14.58 -20.01 -24.96
C LYS A 24 14.94 -18.61 -25.45
N PRO A 25 16.22 -18.29 -25.70
CA PRO A 25 16.59 -16.97 -26.20
C PRO A 25 15.92 -16.74 -27.54
N ASN A 26 14.94 -15.83 -27.56
CA ASN A 26 14.25 -15.44 -28.76
C ASN A 26 15.18 -14.55 -29.57
N LYS A 27 15.89 -15.13 -30.54
CA LYS A 27 16.87 -14.44 -31.42
C LYS A 27 16.25 -13.40 -32.36
N ASN A 28 14.96 -13.07 -32.21
CA ASN A 28 14.25 -12.05 -32.99
C ASN A 28 13.64 -10.93 -32.13
N ALA A 29 14.04 -10.76 -30.87
CA ALA A 29 13.67 -9.59 -30.07
C ALA A 29 14.60 -8.39 -30.36
N SER A 30 14.72 -8.02 -31.64
CA SER A 30 15.42 -6.81 -32.06
C SER A 30 14.77 -6.21 -33.30
N ALA A 31 13.58 -5.65 -33.13
CA ALA A 31 13.06 -4.53 -33.92
C ALA A 31 11.66 -4.20 -33.38
N ASN A 32 11.46 -2.94 -32.97
CA ASN A 32 10.21 -2.30 -32.51
C ASN A 32 9.94 -2.20 -31.00
N SER A 33 10.95 -2.01 -30.15
CA SER A 33 10.78 -1.55 -28.75
C SER A 33 10.84 -0.02 -28.61
N THR A 34 10.40 0.75 -29.61
CA THR A 34 10.69 2.19 -29.74
C THR A 34 9.69 3.17 -29.12
N GLN A 35 8.75 2.75 -28.26
CA GLN A 35 7.88 3.71 -27.56
C GLN A 35 7.49 3.23 -26.14
N ASP A 36 8.43 3.29 -25.20
CA ASP A 36 8.00 3.68 -23.84
C ASP A 36 7.61 5.16 -23.96
N ILE A 37 6.31 5.47 -23.96
CA ILE A 37 5.83 6.86 -24.14
C ILE A 37 6.22 7.78 -22.99
N TYR A 38 6.64 7.23 -21.85
CA TYR A 38 7.08 8.01 -20.69
C TYR A 38 8.60 8.16 -20.61
N GLY A 39 9.34 7.30 -21.30
CA GLY A 39 10.80 7.25 -21.20
C GLY A 39 11.26 7.23 -19.74
N ASN A 40 12.28 8.03 -19.45
CA ASN A 40 12.77 8.30 -18.11
C ASN A 40 11.83 9.30 -17.41
N TYR A 41 10.96 8.83 -16.51
CA TYR A 41 10.00 9.70 -15.79
C TYR A 41 10.69 10.44 -14.64
N TYR A 42 10.90 11.75 -14.85
CA TYR A 42 11.48 12.70 -13.89
C TYR A 42 10.66 14.02 -13.94
N PRO A 43 9.44 14.04 -13.37
CA PRO A 43 8.48 15.12 -13.58
C PRO A 43 8.90 16.46 -12.96
N ALA A 44 9.83 16.46 -12.01
CA ALA A 44 10.35 17.66 -11.37
C ALA A 44 11.81 17.44 -10.91
N ASN A 45 12.49 18.54 -10.55
CA ASN A 45 13.70 18.44 -9.74
C ASN A 45 13.26 18.23 -8.27
N PRO A 46 13.71 17.20 -7.55
CA PRO A 46 13.37 17.02 -6.15
C PRO A 46 13.66 18.24 -5.26
N GLU A 47 14.67 19.06 -5.60
CA GLU A 47 15.01 20.27 -4.84
C GLU A 47 13.94 21.36 -4.90
N THR A 48 13.02 21.29 -5.87
CA THR A 48 11.91 22.24 -5.99
C THR A 48 10.65 21.77 -5.27
N LEU A 49 10.66 20.59 -4.66
CA LEU A 49 9.52 20.02 -3.96
C LEU A 49 9.60 20.27 -2.45
N SER A 50 8.47 20.61 -1.85
CA SER A 50 8.26 20.83 -0.40
C SER A 50 7.84 19.53 0.29
N LEU A 51 8.67 18.49 0.16
CA LEU A 51 8.39 17.18 0.76
C LEU A 51 8.74 17.17 2.24
N GLU A 52 7.83 16.67 3.08
CA GLU A 52 8.02 16.56 4.53
C GLU A 52 7.76 15.14 5.05
N SER A 53 8.56 14.75 6.03
CA SER A 53 8.33 13.60 6.91
C SER A 53 7.63 14.03 8.19
N ASN A 54 7.47 13.10 9.14
CA ASN A 54 7.00 13.41 10.49
C ASN A 54 8.02 14.24 11.29
N PHE A 55 9.29 14.21 10.92
CA PHE A 55 10.40 14.79 11.68
C PHE A 55 11.08 15.96 10.95
N GLY A 56 10.48 16.46 9.88
CA GLY A 56 10.98 17.61 9.11
C GLY A 56 11.10 17.33 7.61
N PRO A 57 11.75 18.23 6.86
CA PRO A 57 11.90 18.13 5.41
C PRO A 57 12.58 16.82 4.98
N MET A 58 12.13 16.26 3.86
CA MET A 58 12.85 15.17 3.19
C MET A 58 14.14 15.70 2.55
N ASP A 59 15.15 14.84 2.42
CA ASP A 59 16.40 15.18 1.74
C ASP A 59 16.23 15.00 0.22
N PRO A 60 16.30 16.06 -0.61
CA PRO A 60 16.06 15.94 -2.05
C PRO A 60 17.01 14.97 -2.74
N THR A 61 18.21 14.77 -2.22
CA THR A 61 19.21 13.85 -2.81
C THR A 61 18.82 12.38 -2.65
N THR A 62 17.94 12.07 -1.69
CA THR A 62 17.40 10.74 -1.45
C THR A 62 16.03 10.53 -2.09
N ILE A 63 15.60 11.40 -3.01
CA ILE A 63 14.36 11.26 -3.74
C ILE A 63 14.62 10.74 -5.15
N GLY A 64 13.78 9.80 -5.60
CA GLY A 64 13.69 9.32 -6.96
C GLY A 64 12.23 9.22 -7.40
N TYR A 65 11.99 8.68 -8.60
CA TYR A 65 10.64 8.60 -9.15
C TYR A 65 10.28 7.18 -9.56
N LEU A 66 9.05 6.78 -9.24
CA LEU A 66 8.48 5.53 -9.73
C LEU A 66 8.31 5.63 -11.25
N GLN A 67 8.73 4.59 -11.95
CA GLN A 67 8.66 4.59 -13.41
C GLN A 67 7.28 4.04 -13.84
N PRO A 68 6.48 4.81 -14.60
CA PRO A 68 5.17 4.39 -15.05
C PRO A 68 5.26 3.24 -16.06
N THR A 69 4.17 2.50 -16.17
CA THR A 69 3.98 1.38 -17.10
C THR A 69 2.61 1.55 -17.73
N THR A 70 2.53 1.47 -19.06
CA THR A 70 1.25 1.52 -19.77
C THR A 70 0.52 0.18 -19.66
N ALA A 71 -0.82 0.19 -19.66
CA ALA A 71 -1.63 -1.02 -19.54
C ALA A 71 -1.45 -2.03 -20.69
N ASP A 72 -0.99 -1.56 -21.86
CA ASP A 72 -0.70 -2.35 -23.06
C ASP A 72 0.73 -2.89 -23.14
N THR A 73 1.59 -2.58 -22.15
CA THR A 73 2.93 -3.18 -22.05
C THR A 73 2.82 -4.72 -22.02
N PRO A 74 3.65 -5.47 -22.76
CA PRO A 74 3.63 -6.94 -22.71
C PRO A 74 3.81 -7.47 -21.29
N VAL A 75 3.06 -8.52 -20.92
CA VAL A 75 3.00 -9.00 -19.53
C VAL A 75 4.34 -9.54 -19.05
N GLU A 76 5.15 -10.09 -19.94
CA GLU A 76 6.51 -10.57 -19.66
C GLU A 76 7.41 -9.41 -19.24
N ILE A 77 7.31 -8.25 -19.91
CA ILE A 77 8.05 -7.04 -19.55
C ILE A 77 7.55 -6.46 -18.22
N MET A 78 6.23 -6.51 -17.98
CA MET A 78 5.66 -6.11 -16.69
C MET A 78 6.23 -6.97 -15.54
N ARG A 79 6.32 -8.30 -15.75
CA ARG A 79 6.89 -9.24 -14.77
C ARG A 79 8.38 -9.02 -14.53
N GLU A 80 9.15 -8.77 -15.59
CA GLU A 80 10.57 -8.42 -15.48
C GLU A 80 10.78 -7.13 -14.66
N ARG A 81 9.97 -6.10 -14.90
CA ARG A 81 10.00 -4.84 -14.12
C ARG A 81 9.64 -5.08 -12.66
N PHE A 82 8.57 -5.84 -12.40
CA PHE A 82 8.13 -6.13 -11.05
C PHE A 82 9.16 -6.94 -10.25
N GLU A 83 9.81 -7.93 -10.87
CA GLU A 83 10.88 -8.71 -10.23
C GLU A 83 12.09 -7.83 -9.92
N ARG A 84 12.49 -6.96 -10.86
CA ARG A 84 13.63 -6.05 -10.69
C ARG A 84 13.38 -4.99 -9.61
N ASP A 85 12.20 -4.36 -9.63
CA ASP A 85 11.93 -3.13 -8.88
C ASP A 85 11.10 -3.37 -7.61
N GLY A 86 10.42 -4.52 -7.51
CA GLY A 86 9.48 -4.85 -6.43
C GLY A 86 8.10 -4.20 -6.55
N TYR A 87 7.87 -3.40 -7.59
CA TYR A 87 6.60 -2.74 -7.88
C TYR A 87 6.31 -2.65 -9.38
N LEU A 88 5.08 -2.32 -9.71
CA LEU A 88 4.62 -2.01 -11.06
C LEU A 88 3.58 -0.87 -10.99
N PHE A 89 3.95 0.31 -11.48
CA PHE A 89 3.07 1.48 -11.52
C PHE A 89 2.32 1.53 -12.85
N ILE A 90 1.06 1.10 -12.85
CA ILE A 90 0.22 1.06 -14.06
C ILE A 90 -0.60 2.33 -14.16
N LYS A 91 -0.44 3.03 -15.29
CA LYS A 91 -1.19 4.24 -15.61
C LYS A 91 -2.55 3.90 -16.21
N ASN A 92 -3.58 4.63 -15.78
CA ASN A 92 -4.91 4.59 -16.39
C ASN A 92 -5.51 3.17 -16.54
N LEU A 93 -5.42 2.35 -15.48
CA LEU A 93 -5.99 1.00 -15.45
C LEU A 93 -7.50 1.01 -15.20
N LEU A 94 -7.97 1.86 -14.27
CA LEU A 94 -9.37 1.89 -13.84
C LEU A 94 -10.15 3.00 -14.55
N PRO A 95 -11.46 2.82 -14.77
CA PRO A 95 -12.29 3.82 -15.44
C PRO A 95 -12.42 5.08 -14.58
N HIS A 96 -12.21 6.25 -15.19
CA HIS A 96 -12.08 7.52 -14.45
C HIS A 96 -13.36 7.92 -13.74
N GLU A 97 -14.50 7.95 -14.45
CA GLU A 97 -15.75 8.43 -13.88
C GLU A 97 -16.22 7.56 -12.70
N PRO A 98 -16.26 6.22 -12.79
CA PRO A 98 -16.59 5.38 -11.64
C PRO A 98 -15.64 5.54 -10.43
N VAL A 99 -14.34 5.80 -10.66
CA VAL A 99 -13.39 6.12 -9.58
C VAL A 99 -13.78 7.44 -8.89
N LEU A 100 -14.13 8.47 -9.67
CA LEU A 100 -14.54 9.78 -9.14
C LEU A 100 -15.92 9.74 -8.46
N GLU A 101 -16.84 8.91 -8.95
CA GLU A 101 -18.12 8.63 -8.28
C GLU A 101 -17.90 8.00 -6.90
N CYS A 102 -17.01 7.00 -6.80
CA CYS A 102 -16.62 6.41 -5.52
C CYS A 102 -15.99 7.47 -4.59
N ARG A 103 -15.12 8.34 -5.12
CA ARG A 103 -14.51 9.45 -4.37
C ARG A 103 -15.58 10.39 -3.80
N ARG A 104 -16.53 10.81 -4.64
CA ARG A 104 -17.64 11.70 -4.25
C ARG A 104 -18.48 11.05 -3.15
N ALA A 105 -18.92 9.81 -3.36
CA ALA A 105 -19.73 9.07 -2.40
C ALA A 105 -19.01 8.86 -1.05
N TYR A 106 -17.70 8.60 -1.07
CA TYR A 106 -16.90 8.54 0.15
C TYR A 106 -16.94 9.87 0.91
N PHE A 107 -16.65 10.99 0.25
CA PHE A 107 -16.61 12.28 0.93
C PHE A 107 -18.00 12.77 1.36
N ASP A 108 -19.06 12.44 0.62
CA ASP A 108 -20.44 12.63 1.06
C ASP A 108 -20.73 11.85 2.34
N HIS A 109 -20.35 10.57 2.38
CA HIS A 109 -20.48 9.71 3.57
C HIS A 109 -19.71 10.27 4.77
N MET A 110 -18.52 10.83 4.56
CA MET A 110 -17.70 11.44 5.61
C MET A 110 -18.15 12.84 6.03
N SER A 111 -18.98 13.53 5.24
CA SER A 111 -19.36 14.93 5.47
C SER A 111 -19.90 15.24 6.88
N PRO A 112 -20.67 14.34 7.57
CA PRO A 112 -21.18 14.63 8.91
C PRO A 112 -20.10 14.71 10.00
N SER A 113 -18.86 14.28 9.75
CA SER A 113 -17.76 14.41 10.73
C SER A 113 -17.08 15.78 10.72
N GLY A 114 -17.47 16.69 9.81
CA GLY A 114 -16.81 17.97 9.60
C GLY A 114 -15.42 17.86 8.97
N LEU A 115 -15.14 16.74 8.27
CA LEU A 115 -13.88 16.52 7.54
C LEU A 115 -13.66 17.54 6.43
N LEU A 116 -14.72 17.87 5.70
CA LEU A 116 -14.67 18.70 4.50
C LEU A 116 -14.82 20.19 4.82
N GLN A 117 -14.18 21.02 4.00
CA GLN A 117 -14.44 22.46 3.98
C GLN A 117 -15.93 22.71 3.63
N PRO A 118 -16.67 23.49 4.44
CA PRO A 118 -18.06 23.81 4.16
C PRO A 118 -18.25 24.44 2.76
N GLY A 119 -19.24 23.96 2.02
CA GLY A 119 -19.56 24.45 0.67
C GLY A 119 -18.62 23.99 -0.44
N SER A 120 -17.62 23.15 -0.13
CA SER A 120 -16.79 22.50 -1.17
C SER A 120 -17.52 21.33 -1.82
N GLU A 121 -17.19 21.07 -3.09
CA GLU A 121 -17.67 19.87 -3.78
C GLU A 121 -17.05 18.61 -3.16
N PRO A 122 -17.85 17.60 -2.77
CA PRO A 122 -17.35 16.39 -2.11
C PRO A 122 -16.24 15.68 -2.88
N VAL A 123 -16.35 15.60 -4.21
CA VAL A 123 -15.34 14.96 -5.07
C VAL A 123 -13.96 15.63 -4.97
N ASN A 124 -13.88 16.93 -4.62
CA ASN A 124 -12.59 17.60 -4.45
C ASN A 124 -11.89 17.09 -3.18
N GLY A 125 -12.66 16.74 -2.15
CA GLY A 125 -12.13 16.32 -0.85
C GLY A 125 -11.30 17.43 -0.21
N THR A 126 -11.77 18.68 -0.24
CA THR A 126 -11.04 19.80 0.37
C THR A 126 -11.14 19.74 1.88
N PHE A 127 -9.99 19.74 2.57
CA PHE A 127 -9.93 19.60 4.02
C PHE A 127 -10.48 20.83 4.75
N SER A 128 -11.18 20.62 5.86
CA SER A 128 -11.75 21.69 6.68
C SER A 128 -10.72 22.57 7.41
N GLY A 129 -9.44 22.18 7.42
CA GLY A 129 -8.37 22.89 8.13
C GLY A 129 -8.41 22.72 9.66
N LYS A 130 -9.30 21.85 10.16
CA LYS A 130 -9.40 21.53 11.59
C LYS A 130 -8.20 20.72 12.09
N ASP A 131 -8.16 20.43 13.39
CA ASP A 131 -7.13 19.60 13.99
C ASP A 131 -7.05 18.22 13.29
N THR A 132 -5.90 17.93 12.68
CA THR A 132 -5.67 16.73 11.89
C THR A 132 -5.78 15.45 12.71
N ARG A 133 -5.58 15.51 14.05
CA ARG A 133 -5.68 14.35 14.95
C ARG A 133 -7.10 13.79 15.05
N LYS A 134 -8.11 14.56 14.64
CA LYS A 134 -9.51 14.09 14.52
C LYS A 134 -9.68 13.09 13.38
N TYR A 135 -8.90 13.25 12.31
CA TYR A 135 -9.14 12.63 11.00
C TYR A 135 -8.04 11.62 10.62
N LEU A 136 -7.51 10.89 11.61
CA LEU A 136 -6.48 9.89 11.35
C LEU A 136 -7.06 8.61 10.71
N PRO A 137 -6.35 8.01 9.73
CA PRO A 137 -6.79 6.84 8.96
C PRO A 137 -6.91 5.57 9.82
N PRO A 138 -7.47 4.48 9.28
CA PRO A 138 -7.55 3.21 10.01
C PRO A 138 -6.17 2.64 10.38
N GLY A 139 -6.11 1.94 11.51
CA GLY A 139 -4.91 1.30 12.04
C GLY A 139 -4.22 2.05 13.18
N ASN A 140 -2.96 1.71 13.44
CA ASN A 140 -2.25 2.13 14.65
C ASN A 140 -1.98 3.63 14.78
N LEU A 141 -1.91 4.39 13.68
CA LEU A 141 -1.75 5.85 13.77
C LEU A 141 -2.89 6.47 14.57
N ARG A 142 -4.13 6.03 14.34
CA ARG A 142 -5.29 6.50 15.10
C ARG A 142 -5.23 6.05 16.56
N ARG A 143 -4.80 4.80 16.84
CA ARG A 143 -4.59 4.31 18.22
C ARG A 143 -3.60 5.19 18.99
N LEU A 144 -2.50 5.57 18.33
CA LEU A 144 -1.38 6.27 18.95
C LEU A 144 -1.61 7.78 19.08
N PHE A 145 -2.22 8.41 18.08
CA PHE A 145 -2.26 9.88 17.94
C PHE A 145 -3.66 10.48 17.82
N GLY A 146 -4.69 9.63 17.75
CA GLY A 146 -6.08 10.09 17.67
C GLY A 146 -6.52 10.78 18.95
N LEU A 147 -7.40 11.77 18.82
CA LEU A 147 -8.01 12.42 19.98
C LEU A 147 -8.93 11.42 20.71
N LYS A 148 -8.88 11.47 22.05
CA LYS A 148 -9.79 10.76 22.95
C LYS A 148 -10.88 11.72 23.41
N ASP A 149 -12.09 11.21 23.61
CA ASP A 149 -13.24 11.96 24.14
C ASP A 149 -13.58 13.22 23.32
N ASP A 150 -13.42 13.15 21.99
CA ASP A 150 -13.77 14.23 21.05
C ASP A 150 -14.85 13.76 20.08
N ALA A 151 -16.03 14.38 20.14
CA ALA A 151 -17.21 13.93 19.41
C ALA A 151 -17.04 13.95 17.88
N GLU A 152 -16.27 14.89 17.32
CA GLU A 152 -16.01 14.93 15.88
C GLU A 152 -15.05 13.82 15.45
N SER A 153 -14.00 13.59 16.25
CA SER A 153 -13.07 12.46 16.07
C SER A 153 -13.83 11.14 16.12
N ASP A 154 -14.70 10.95 17.12
CA ASP A 154 -15.49 9.73 17.27
C ASP A 154 -16.45 9.52 16.10
N LYS A 155 -17.12 10.60 15.65
CA LYS A 155 -18.00 10.54 14.48
C LYS A 155 -17.24 10.20 13.20
N TYR A 156 -16.04 10.77 13.00
CA TYR A 156 -15.17 10.37 11.89
C TYR A 156 -14.81 8.89 11.98
N ALA A 157 -14.48 8.37 13.17
CA ALA A 157 -14.13 6.96 13.36
C ALA A 157 -15.28 6.04 12.93
N GLU A 158 -16.51 6.34 13.37
CA GLU A 158 -17.73 5.60 13.03
C GLU A 158 -17.94 5.57 11.50
N LEU A 159 -17.86 6.73 10.85
CA LEU A 159 -18.06 6.86 9.41
C LEU A 159 -16.94 6.16 8.62
N MET A 160 -15.69 6.29 9.06
CA MET A 160 -14.54 5.61 8.47
C MET A 160 -14.69 4.08 8.55
N VAL A 161 -15.16 3.54 9.68
CA VAL A 161 -15.41 2.09 9.82
C VAL A 161 -16.52 1.64 8.88
N THR A 162 -17.65 2.34 8.87
CA THR A 162 -18.80 1.99 8.01
C THR A 162 -18.51 2.16 6.51
N ALA A 163 -17.61 3.08 6.13
CA ALA A 163 -17.18 3.24 4.74
C ALA A 163 -16.52 1.97 4.16
N HIS A 164 -15.90 1.12 4.99
CA HIS A 164 -15.30 -0.14 4.53
C HIS A 164 -16.34 -1.19 4.10
N GLU A 165 -17.61 -1.00 4.46
CA GLU A 165 -18.73 -1.90 4.13
C GLU A 165 -19.75 -1.23 3.21
N ALA A 166 -19.59 0.07 2.93
CA ALA A 166 -20.54 0.84 2.13
C ALA A 166 -20.54 0.38 0.66
N ASP A 167 -21.72 0.38 0.04
CA ASP A 167 -21.92 -0.13 -1.33
C ASP A 167 -21.03 0.58 -2.35
N PHE A 168 -20.84 1.90 -2.24
CA PHE A 168 -19.97 2.66 -3.15
C PHE A 168 -18.55 2.09 -3.17
N TYR A 169 -18.03 1.70 -2.00
CA TYR A 169 -16.67 1.20 -1.85
C TYR A 169 -16.56 -0.28 -2.19
N VAL A 170 -17.52 -1.09 -1.76
CA VAL A 170 -17.54 -2.53 -2.07
C VAL A 170 -17.71 -2.75 -3.58
N ASN A 171 -18.49 -1.91 -4.26
CA ASN A 171 -18.64 -1.96 -5.72
C ASN A 171 -17.37 -1.48 -6.43
N PHE A 172 -16.70 -0.43 -5.93
CA PHE A 172 -15.39 0.00 -6.42
C PHE A 172 -14.35 -1.14 -6.38
N CYS A 173 -14.26 -1.86 -5.26
CA CYS A 173 -13.34 -2.99 -5.11
C CYS A 173 -13.67 -4.20 -6.01
N LYS A 174 -14.81 -4.18 -6.72
CA LYS A 174 -15.24 -5.23 -7.66
C LYS A 174 -15.02 -4.85 -9.13
N PHE A 175 -14.37 -3.71 -9.42
CA PHE A 175 -14.08 -3.32 -10.79
C PHE A 175 -13.39 -4.47 -11.57
N PRO A 176 -13.94 -4.87 -12.72
CA PRO A 176 -13.44 -6.00 -13.48
C PRO A 176 -12.01 -5.75 -13.98
N GLU A 177 -11.67 -4.52 -14.36
CA GLU A 177 -10.35 -4.14 -14.89
C GLU A 177 -9.22 -4.49 -13.92
N LEU A 178 -9.45 -4.31 -12.62
CA LEU A 178 -8.47 -4.67 -11.60
C LEU A 178 -8.27 -6.19 -11.51
N ARG A 179 -9.37 -6.95 -11.51
CA ARG A 179 -9.33 -8.42 -11.38
C ARG A 179 -8.76 -9.07 -12.63
N GLU A 180 -9.13 -8.57 -13.80
CA GLU A 180 -8.61 -9.02 -15.09
C GLU A 180 -7.12 -8.74 -15.20
N PHE A 181 -6.66 -7.55 -14.78
CA PHE A 181 -5.25 -7.23 -14.73
C PHE A 181 -4.50 -8.19 -13.79
N VAL A 182 -4.97 -8.36 -12.55
CA VAL A 182 -4.32 -9.25 -11.59
C VAL A 182 -4.25 -10.68 -12.13
N SER A 183 -5.36 -11.21 -12.65
CA SER A 183 -5.42 -12.57 -13.22
C SER A 183 -4.40 -12.76 -14.35
N ARG A 184 -4.34 -11.82 -15.30
CA ARG A 184 -3.37 -11.83 -16.40
C ARG A 184 -1.93 -11.68 -15.91
N PHE A 185 -1.69 -10.78 -14.96
CA PHE A 185 -0.35 -10.48 -14.47
C PHE A 185 0.24 -11.65 -13.68
N THR A 186 -0.56 -12.34 -12.86
CA THR A 186 -0.09 -13.40 -11.96
C THR A 186 -0.29 -14.82 -12.49
N ASP A 187 -1.01 -15.00 -13.60
CA ASP A 187 -1.52 -16.28 -14.10
C ASP A 187 -2.48 -17.00 -13.11
N TRP A 188 -3.06 -16.27 -12.15
CA TRP A 188 -4.08 -16.82 -11.26
C TRP A 188 -5.44 -16.82 -11.96
N PRO A 189 -6.07 -17.99 -12.21
CA PRO A 189 -7.33 -18.03 -12.96
C PRO A 189 -8.49 -17.31 -12.25
N SER A 190 -8.45 -17.24 -10.91
CA SER A 190 -9.47 -16.59 -10.09
C SER A 190 -8.82 -15.91 -8.88
N PRO A 191 -8.23 -14.71 -9.05
CA PRO A 191 -7.54 -14.04 -7.95
C PRO A 191 -8.53 -13.68 -6.84
N HIS A 192 -8.22 -14.12 -5.62
CA HIS A 192 -9.03 -13.85 -4.44
C HIS A 192 -8.54 -12.56 -3.79
N MET A 193 -9.42 -11.56 -3.67
CA MET A 193 -9.12 -10.34 -2.93
C MET A 193 -9.46 -10.51 -1.45
N LEU A 194 -8.51 -10.26 -0.55
CA LEU A 194 -8.75 -10.30 0.88
C LEU A 194 -9.84 -9.29 1.28
N GLN A 195 -10.70 -9.66 2.23
CA GLN A 195 -11.84 -8.83 2.64
C GLN A 195 -11.41 -7.62 3.49
N ARG A 196 -10.34 -7.76 4.28
CA ARG A 196 -9.73 -6.65 5.00
C ARG A 196 -8.97 -5.79 4.01
N THR A 197 -9.59 -4.71 3.61
CA THR A 197 -8.98 -3.64 2.85
C THR A 197 -8.69 -2.46 3.78
N MET A 198 -7.83 -1.55 3.34
CA MET A 198 -7.53 -0.35 4.12
C MET A 198 -7.89 0.88 3.30
N LEU A 199 -9.09 1.41 3.50
CA LEU A 199 -9.56 2.64 2.89
C LEU A 199 -9.10 3.84 3.73
N ARG A 200 -8.23 4.67 3.15
CA ARG A 200 -7.47 5.68 3.89
C ARG A 200 -7.64 7.06 3.30
N ALA A 201 -8.17 7.98 4.12
CA ALA A 201 -8.08 9.41 3.89
C ALA A 201 -6.91 9.99 4.71
N PHE A 202 -6.03 10.75 4.05
CA PHE A 202 -4.95 11.51 4.70
C PHE A 202 -5.16 12.99 4.43
N VAL A 203 -5.49 13.71 5.49
CA VAL A 203 -5.68 15.16 5.45
C VAL A 203 -4.31 15.86 5.40
N PRO A 204 -4.24 17.10 4.84
CA PRO A 204 -3.02 17.89 4.88
C PRO A 204 -2.41 17.97 6.28
N ASN A 205 -1.10 17.83 6.37
CA ASN A 205 -0.29 17.89 7.59
C ASN A 205 -0.52 16.78 8.64
N SER A 206 -1.32 15.74 8.36
CA SER A 206 -1.51 14.62 9.30
C SER A 206 -0.24 13.79 9.52
N GLU A 207 -0.27 12.93 10.55
CA GLU A 207 0.69 11.83 10.67
C GLU A 207 0.68 10.96 9.41
N LEU A 208 1.85 10.47 9.00
CA LEU A 208 2.07 9.65 7.79
C LEU A 208 2.13 8.16 8.11
N THR A 209 1.86 7.33 7.09
CA THR A 209 2.12 5.89 7.15
C THR A 209 3.61 5.66 7.41
N PRO A 210 3.98 5.01 8.53
CA PRO A 210 5.39 4.72 8.86
C PRO A 210 6.03 3.74 7.86
N VAL A 211 7.35 3.60 7.93
CA VAL A 211 8.13 2.67 7.10
C VAL A 211 7.79 1.23 7.46
N HIS A 212 7.30 0.45 6.50
CA HIS A 212 6.98 -0.97 6.70
C HIS A 212 6.95 -1.72 5.36
N PHE A 213 6.67 -3.02 5.40
CA PHE A 213 6.26 -3.82 4.25
C PHE A 213 5.08 -4.72 4.65
N ASP A 214 4.26 -5.11 3.67
CA ASP A 214 2.95 -5.73 3.93
C ASP A 214 3.05 -7.11 4.61
N GLN A 215 4.07 -7.91 4.29
CA GLN A 215 4.22 -9.26 4.83
C GLN A 215 4.27 -9.30 6.36
N MET A 216 4.75 -8.23 7.01
CA MET A 216 4.81 -8.12 8.48
C MET A 216 3.43 -8.34 9.12
N TYR A 217 2.34 -7.97 8.43
CA TYR A 217 0.97 -8.11 8.91
C TYR A 217 0.25 -9.37 8.39
N LEU A 218 0.82 -10.04 7.40
CA LEU A 218 0.25 -11.19 6.68
C LEU A 218 0.96 -12.52 7.01
N ARG A 219 1.67 -12.57 8.15
CA ARG A 219 2.52 -13.69 8.55
C ARG A 219 1.81 -15.03 8.80
N ALA A 220 0.47 -15.08 8.87
CA ALA A 220 -0.22 -16.37 8.93
C ALA A 220 -0.38 -17.02 7.54
N GLY A 221 0.12 -16.36 6.48
CA GLY A 221 0.26 -16.91 5.14
C GLY A 221 1.68 -16.72 4.60
N PRO A 222 2.05 -17.47 3.55
CA PRO A 222 3.29 -17.26 2.84
C PRO A 222 3.29 -15.90 2.10
N PRO A 223 4.48 -15.33 1.84
CA PRO A 223 4.71 -14.02 1.20
C PRO A 223 4.40 -14.06 -0.29
N THR A 224 3.13 -14.30 -0.62
CA THR A 224 2.64 -14.54 -1.98
C THR A 224 1.55 -13.57 -2.40
N SER A 225 1.15 -12.64 -1.53
CA SER A 225 0.15 -11.64 -1.87
C SER A 225 0.68 -10.61 -2.86
N LEU A 226 -0.17 -10.19 -3.79
CA LEU A 226 0.04 -9.00 -4.61
C LEU A 226 -0.83 -7.87 -4.05
N THR A 227 -0.22 -6.77 -3.63
CA THR A 227 -0.96 -5.59 -3.14
C THR A 227 -1.13 -4.59 -4.26
N ALA A 228 -2.38 -4.19 -4.53
CA ALA A 228 -2.74 -3.04 -5.34
C ALA A 228 -3.04 -1.84 -4.45
N TRP A 229 -2.21 -0.80 -4.52
CA TRP A 229 -2.51 0.52 -3.97
C TRP A 229 -3.24 1.34 -5.03
N VAL A 230 -4.46 1.78 -4.72
CA VAL A 230 -5.33 2.48 -5.65
C VAL A 230 -5.66 3.88 -5.12
N PRO A 231 -5.11 4.96 -5.71
CA PRO A 231 -5.56 6.31 -5.44
C PRO A 231 -6.98 6.50 -5.97
N ILE A 232 -7.88 6.98 -5.13
CA ILE A 232 -9.27 7.26 -5.50
C ILE A 232 -9.37 8.76 -5.81
N GLY A 233 -8.80 9.15 -6.95
CA GLY A 233 -8.61 10.53 -7.40
C GLY A 233 -7.14 10.94 -7.48
N PRO A 234 -6.85 12.16 -7.99
CA PRO A 234 -5.48 12.59 -8.23
C PRO A 234 -4.71 12.85 -6.92
N VAL A 235 -3.40 12.63 -6.97
CA VAL A 235 -2.45 12.94 -5.89
C VAL A 235 -1.20 13.57 -6.48
N SER A 236 -0.95 14.84 -6.15
CA SER A 236 0.26 15.55 -6.57
C SER A 236 1.52 14.98 -5.91
N LEU A 237 2.71 15.33 -6.41
CA LEU A 237 3.99 14.93 -5.80
C LEU A 237 4.10 15.33 -4.32
N GLU A 238 3.48 16.45 -3.94
CA GLU A 238 3.45 16.97 -2.57
C GLU A 238 2.18 16.55 -1.80
N GLY A 239 1.20 15.94 -2.48
CA GLY A 239 -0.05 15.43 -1.89
C GLY A 239 0.12 14.20 -1.01
N GLY A 240 1.37 13.78 -0.79
CA GLY A 240 1.72 12.71 0.12
C GLY A 240 1.31 11.33 -0.39
N GLY A 241 1.49 11.03 -1.68
CA GLY A 241 1.25 9.69 -2.24
C GLY A 241 2.03 8.57 -1.53
N LEU A 242 1.71 7.31 -1.84
CA LEU A 242 2.54 6.20 -1.37
C LEU A 242 3.92 6.30 -2.02
N MET A 243 4.96 6.06 -1.24
CA MET A 243 6.36 6.07 -1.70
C MET A 243 7.04 4.76 -1.35
N TYR A 244 8.00 4.37 -2.20
CA TYR A 244 8.67 3.08 -2.12
C TYR A 244 10.16 3.27 -1.99
N LEU A 245 10.82 2.51 -1.12
CA LEU A 245 12.27 2.55 -1.04
C LEU A 245 12.86 1.74 -2.19
N GLU A 246 13.73 2.32 -3.01
CA GLU A 246 14.25 1.66 -4.20
C GLU A 246 14.95 0.33 -3.87
N SER A 247 14.75 -0.68 -4.72
CA SER A 247 15.37 -2.01 -4.60
C SER A 247 15.18 -2.68 -3.23
N SER A 248 14.07 -2.45 -2.51
CA SER A 248 13.90 -2.81 -1.08
C SER A 248 13.28 -4.16 -0.74
N THR A 249 12.97 -4.97 -1.75
CA THR A 249 12.51 -6.35 -1.56
C THR A 249 13.47 -7.18 -0.70
N ASP A 250 14.79 -7.01 -0.89
CA ASP A 250 15.83 -7.71 -0.12
C ASP A 250 15.82 -7.37 1.37
N ILE A 251 15.50 -6.12 1.72
CA ILE A 251 15.35 -5.67 3.12
C ILE A 251 14.16 -6.39 3.75
N GLY A 252 13.02 -6.43 3.07
CA GLY A 252 11.82 -7.11 3.58
C GLY A 252 12.05 -8.61 3.80
N MET A 253 12.67 -9.28 2.81
CA MET A 253 13.05 -10.69 2.91
C MET A 253 13.98 -10.95 4.10
N LYS A 254 15.08 -10.19 4.19
CA LYS A 254 16.04 -10.34 5.30
C LYS A 254 15.38 -10.08 6.66
N THR A 255 14.48 -9.11 6.75
CA THR A 255 13.78 -8.80 7.99
C THR A 255 12.89 -9.95 8.44
N GLU A 256 12.18 -10.62 7.51
CA GLU A 256 11.37 -11.79 7.86
C GLU A 256 12.21 -13.02 8.19
N ASP A 257 13.33 -13.24 7.49
CA ASP A 257 14.27 -14.32 7.80
C ASP A 257 14.86 -14.14 9.21
N ASP A 258 15.30 -12.92 9.53
CA ASP A 258 15.79 -12.56 10.87
C ASP A 258 14.68 -12.74 11.91
N PHE A 259 13.45 -12.29 11.64
CA PHE A 259 12.33 -12.48 12.55
C PHE A 259 12.06 -13.97 12.81
N ALA A 260 12.00 -14.79 11.76
CA ALA A 260 11.79 -16.23 11.87
C ALA A 260 12.86 -16.89 12.75
N ALA A 261 14.14 -16.57 12.54
CA ALA A 261 15.27 -17.09 13.31
C ALA A 261 15.28 -16.68 14.79
N HIS A 262 14.59 -15.61 15.16
CA HIS A 262 14.57 -15.08 16.54
C HIS A 262 13.19 -15.19 17.22
N SER A 263 12.25 -15.94 16.63
CA SER A 263 10.86 -16.06 17.10
C SER A 263 10.57 -17.29 17.98
N HIS A 264 11.60 -18.04 18.39
CA HIS A 264 11.46 -19.27 19.19
C HIS A 264 10.79 -19.06 20.56
N ASN A 265 10.81 -17.84 21.08
CA ASN A 265 10.22 -17.46 22.36
C ASN A 265 8.77 -16.93 22.25
N LEU A 266 8.17 -17.01 21.07
CA LEU A 266 6.81 -16.56 20.76
C LEU A 266 5.86 -17.75 20.62
N THR A 267 4.61 -17.60 21.06
CA THR A 267 3.52 -18.53 20.68
C THR A 267 3.21 -18.43 19.19
N ASP A 268 2.48 -19.39 18.64
CA ASP A 268 2.10 -19.37 17.23
C ASP A 268 1.26 -18.11 16.90
N GLU A 269 0.37 -17.69 17.80
CA GLU A 269 -0.42 -16.47 17.67
C GLU A 269 0.45 -15.20 17.70
N GLU A 270 1.44 -15.16 18.58
CA GLU A 270 2.38 -14.04 18.68
C GLU A 270 3.26 -13.92 17.42
N ARG A 271 3.71 -15.05 16.85
CA ARG A 271 4.56 -15.07 15.64
C ARG A 271 3.87 -14.47 14.43
N VAL A 272 2.57 -14.72 14.28
CA VAL A 272 1.81 -14.20 13.13
C VAL A 272 1.31 -12.76 13.34
N SER A 273 1.44 -12.21 14.54
CA SER A 273 1.08 -10.83 14.84
C SER A 273 2.23 -9.88 14.51
N ALA A 274 1.93 -8.75 13.86
CA ALA A 274 2.87 -7.63 13.74
C ALA A 274 3.05 -6.85 15.06
N PHE A 275 2.20 -7.12 16.05
CA PHE A 275 2.15 -6.49 17.35
C PHE A 275 2.54 -7.53 18.41
N ASN A 276 3.83 -7.81 18.49
CA ASN A 276 4.40 -8.73 19.46
C ASN A 276 5.64 -8.12 20.10
N LYS A 277 6.13 -8.74 21.19
CA LYS A 277 7.26 -8.22 21.99
C LYS A 277 8.60 -8.11 21.24
N ASN A 278 8.74 -8.76 20.09
CA ASN A 278 9.94 -8.69 19.25
C ASN A 278 9.81 -7.62 18.13
N MET A 279 8.72 -6.85 18.09
CA MET A 279 8.44 -5.81 17.09
C MET A 279 8.33 -4.43 17.77
N ASN A 280 8.56 -3.35 17.02
CA ASN A 280 8.28 -1.99 17.50
C ASN A 280 6.78 -1.83 17.87
N ASP A 281 6.46 -1.01 18.88
CA ASP A 281 5.10 -0.76 19.43
C ASP A 281 4.12 -0.05 18.45
N GLY A 282 4.34 -0.18 17.15
CA GLY A 282 3.37 0.21 16.14
C GLY A 282 3.34 -0.71 14.93
N GLY A 283 4.12 -1.80 14.92
CA GLY A 283 4.20 -2.74 13.80
C GLY A 283 4.82 -2.11 12.55
N PHE A 284 5.89 -1.34 12.69
CA PHE A 284 6.62 -0.72 11.58
C PHE A 284 8.13 -0.77 11.82
N LEU A 285 8.93 -0.59 10.77
CA LEU A 285 10.39 -0.56 10.83
C LEU A 285 10.92 0.77 11.38
N SER A 286 10.33 1.88 10.95
CA SER A 286 10.72 3.22 11.39
C SER A 286 9.57 4.22 11.20
N ARG A 287 9.53 5.28 12.00
CA ARG A 287 8.68 6.47 11.73
C ARG A 287 9.43 7.56 10.95
N ASP A 288 10.75 7.47 10.92
CA ASP A 288 11.62 8.48 10.33
C ASP A 288 12.07 8.00 8.94
N THR A 289 11.35 8.47 7.93
CA THR A 289 11.63 8.16 6.52
C THR A 289 12.96 8.76 6.06
N VAL A 290 13.38 9.89 6.62
CA VAL A 290 14.64 10.57 6.25
C VAL A 290 15.83 9.76 6.74
N SER A 291 15.86 9.45 8.03
CA SER A 291 16.94 8.64 8.62
C SER A 291 16.98 7.25 8.00
N TYR A 292 15.82 6.62 7.79
CA TYR A 292 15.74 5.28 7.21
C TYR A 292 16.31 5.22 5.78
N GLY A 293 15.97 6.19 4.92
CA GLY A 293 16.52 6.27 3.56
C GLY A 293 18.04 6.49 3.56
N LYS A 294 18.56 7.31 4.48
CA LYS A 294 20.00 7.58 4.63
C LYS A 294 20.77 6.36 5.13
N GLU A 295 20.27 5.68 6.15
CA GLU A 295 20.89 4.48 6.73
C GLU A 295 20.95 3.34 5.73
N THR A 296 19.87 3.14 4.97
CA THR A 296 19.80 2.12 3.91
C THR A 296 20.54 2.54 2.63
N LYS A 297 20.91 3.83 2.50
CA LYS A 297 21.55 4.43 1.32
C LYS A 297 20.73 4.21 0.05
N ARG A 298 19.41 4.37 0.15
CA ARG A 298 18.44 4.16 -0.92
C ARG A 298 17.51 5.35 -1.04
N LYS A 299 17.05 5.59 -2.26
CA LYS A 299 16.10 6.65 -2.57
C LYS A 299 14.66 6.23 -2.26
N TRP A 300 13.87 7.19 -1.81
CA TRP A 300 12.42 7.12 -1.81
C TRP A 300 11.88 7.49 -3.19
N LEU A 301 11.25 6.52 -3.84
CA LEU A 301 10.59 6.67 -5.13
C LEU A 301 9.18 7.20 -4.92
N ILE A 302 8.89 8.36 -5.49
CA ILE A 302 7.58 9.02 -5.47
C ILE A 302 6.98 9.11 -6.88
N ALA A 303 5.70 9.40 -6.99
CA ALA A 303 5.05 9.73 -8.25
C ALA A 303 3.90 10.70 -8.04
N GLU A 304 3.52 11.37 -9.13
CA GLU A 304 2.20 11.93 -9.26
C GLU A 304 1.22 10.84 -9.72
N TYR A 305 0.03 10.86 -9.14
CA TYR A 305 -1.01 9.90 -9.41
C TYR A 305 -2.20 10.57 -10.05
N GLU A 306 -2.70 9.98 -11.12
CA GLU A 306 -3.91 10.41 -11.81
C GLU A 306 -5.05 9.45 -11.46
N THR A 307 -6.29 9.92 -11.66
CA THR A 307 -7.46 9.05 -11.57
C THR A 307 -7.29 7.86 -12.51
N GLY A 308 -7.52 6.65 -12.01
CA GLY A 308 -7.39 5.42 -12.80
C GLY A 308 -6.06 4.70 -12.64
N ASP A 309 -5.06 5.33 -12.06
CA ASP A 309 -3.78 4.69 -11.79
C ASP A 309 -3.87 3.60 -10.72
N VAL A 310 -2.97 2.62 -10.79
CA VAL A 310 -2.80 1.58 -9.76
C VAL A 310 -1.32 1.25 -9.61
N ILE A 311 -0.83 1.14 -8.38
CA ILE A 311 0.47 0.52 -8.12
C ILE A 311 0.28 -0.88 -7.58
N PHE A 312 0.92 -1.84 -8.20
CA PHE A 312 1.11 -3.16 -7.64
C PHE A 312 2.47 -3.26 -6.97
N HIS A 313 2.55 -3.88 -5.79
CA HIS A 313 3.82 -4.12 -5.13
C HIS A 313 3.87 -5.50 -4.49
N ASN A 314 5.09 -6.01 -4.38
CA ASN A 314 5.36 -7.28 -3.73
C ASN A 314 5.21 -7.15 -2.20
N PRO A 315 5.02 -8.26 -1.47
CA PRO A 315 4.71 -8.21 -0.05
C PRO A 315 5.90 -7.78 0.82
N TYR A 316 7.12 -7.76 0.27
CA TYR A 316 8.35 -7.34 0.94
C TYR A 316 8.75 -5.90 0.66
N MET A 317 8.07 -5.23 -0.27
CA MET A 317 8.49 -3.94 -0.78
C MET A 317 8.36 -2.91 0.34
N VAL A 318 9.47 -2.32 0.75
CA VAL A 318 9.47 -1.33 1.82
C VAL A 318 8.87 -0.03 1.30
N HIS A 319 7.85 0.43 2.00
CA HIS A 319 7.09 1.61 1.61
C HIS A 319 6.65 2.43 2.83
N ALA A 320 6.30 3.68 2.55
CA ALA A 320 5.82 4.66 3.52
C ALA A 320 5.00 5.72 2.75
N SER A 321 4.65 6.83 3.40
CA SER A 321 4.11 8.00 2.70
C SER A 321 4.84 9.28 3.13
N CYS A 322 4.85 10.29 2.26
CA CYS A 322 5.17 11.66 2.66
C CYS A 322 3.97 12.32 3.34
N LYS A 323 4.23 13.39 4.11
CA LYS A 323 3.17 14.25 4.64
C LYS A 323 2.42 14.89 3.47
N ASN A 324 1.09 14.90 3.57
CA ASN A 324 0.26 15.59 2.58
C ASN A 324 0.45 17.11 2.76
N LYS A 325 1.05 17.74 1.75
CA LYS A 325 1.31 19.18 1.63
C LYS A 325 0.62 19.78 0.41
N ASP A 326 -0.46 19.14 -0.04
CA ASP A 326 -1.20 19.59 -1.21
C ASP A 326 -1.60 21.08 -1.07
N PRO A 327 -1.23 21.94 -2.04
CA PRO A 327 -1.41 23.38 -1.93
C PRO A 327 -2.89 23.80 -1.92
N ASP A 328 -3.77 22.96 -2.48
CA ASP A 328 -5.22 23.19 -2.52
C ASP A 328 -5.94 22.55 -1.32
N SER A 329 -5.18 22.10 -0.31
CA SER A 329 -5.70 21.40 0.87
C SER A 329 -6.51 20.15 0.52
N ARG A 330 -6.17 19.47 -0.58
CA ARG A 330 -6.86 18.24 -1.00
C ARG A 330 -6.52 17.08 -0.07
N ILE A 331 -7.54 16.33 0.31
CA ILE A 331 -7.40 15.08 1.05
C ILE A 331 -7.01 13.97 0.07
N ARG A 332 -5.92 13.27 0.38
CA ARG A 332 -5.50 12.07 -0.33
C ARG A 332 -6.40 10.91 0.08
N LEU A 333 -7.15 10.34 -0.86
CA LEU A 333 -7.97 9.15 -0.64
C LEU A 333 -7.38 8.00 -1.45
N ALA A 334 -7.13 6.87 -0.80
CA ALA A 334 -6.63 5.67 -1.47
C ALA A 334 -7.12 4.42 -0.75
N THR A 335 -7.02 3.27 -1.42
CA THR A 335 -7.22 1.97 -0.79
C THR A 335 -6.12 0.98 -1.11
N ASP A 336 -5.81 0.12 -0.14
CA ASP A 336 -4.91 -1.00 -0.28
C ASP A 336 -5.71 -2.31 -0.45
N LEU A 337 -5.62 -2.94 -1.62
CA LEU A 337 -6.32 -4.17 -2.00
C LEU A 337 -5.33 -5.32 -2.18
N ARG A 338 -5.47 -6.40 -1.42
CA ARG A 338 -4.53 -7.54 -1.47
C ARG A 338 -5.16 -8.72 -2.19
N PHE A 339 -4.44 -9.27 -3.15
CA PHE A 339 -4.84 -10.43 -3.93
C PHE A 339 -3.95 -11.63 -3.64
N VAL A 340 -4.55 -12.82 -3.65
CA VAL A 340 -3.88 -14.10 -3.45
C VAL A 340 -4.42 -15.14 -4.44
N ASP A 341 -3.64 -16.20 -4.68
CA ASP A 341 -4.14 -17.42 -5.30
C ASP A 341 -4.98 -18.22 -4.28
N PRO A 342 -6.30 -18.41 -4.49
CA PRO A 342 -7.14 -19.15 -3.54
C PRO A 342 -6.77 -20.63 -3.41
N GLU A 343 -6.04 -21.21 -4.37
CA GLU A 343 -5.61 -22.60 -4.36
C GLU A 343 -4.31 -22.81 -3.55
N LYS A 344 -3.72 -21.73 -3.02
CA LYS A 344 -2.52 -21.76 -2.17
C LYS A 344 -2.82 -21.33 -0.74
N PRO A 345 -1.97 -21.67 0.25
CA PRO A 345 -2.09 -21.11 1.58
C PRO A 345 -1.97 -19.57 1.53
N TYR A 346 -2.80 -18.88 2.31
CA TYR A 346 -2.76 -17.43 2.50
C TYR A 346 -3.28 -17.08 3.89
N ASP A 347 -3.07 -15.84 4.34
CA ASP A 347 -3.48 -15.39 5.67
C ASP A 347 -5.01 -15.22 5.75
N ARG A 348 -5.69 -16.25 6.24
CA ARG A 348 -7.16 -16.25 6.39
C ARG A 348 -7.67 -15.29 7.45
N ARG A 349 -6.83 -14.74 8.33
CA ARG A 349 -7.25 -13.74 9.34
C ARG A 349 -7.75 -12.45 8.66
N TRP A 350 -7.28 -12.19 7.44
CA TRP A 350 -7.67 -11.04 6.62
C TRP A 350 -8.98 -11.25 5.84
N MET A 351 -9.65 -12.38 6.00
CA MET A 351 -10.97 -12.66 5.43
C MET A 351 -12.12 -12.15 6.32
N LYS A 352 -11.99 -10.91 6.79
CA LYS A 352 -13.01 -10.16 7.50
C LYS A 352 -12.83 -8.67 7.21
N VAL A 353 -13.90 -7.89 7.27
CA VAL A 353 -13.80 -6.44 7.06
C VAL A 353 -13.02 -5.78 8.20
N TYR A 354 -12.38 -4.64 7.91
CA TYR A 354 -11.69 -3.83 8.91
C TYR A 354 -12.59 -3.53 10.12
N LYS A 355 -12.06 -3.80 11.32
CA LYS A 355 -12.62 -3.35 12.59
C LYS A 355 -11.48 -2.82 13.46
N PRO A 356 -11.66 -1.70 14.19
CA PRO A 356 -10.64 -1.21 15.12
C PRO A 356 -10.33 -2.23 16.21
N LEU A 357 -9.07 -2.28 16.65
CA LEU A 357 -8.61 -3.06 17.82
C LEU A 357 -8.86 -4.58 17.72
N ASP A 358 -8.96 -5.12 16.51
CA ASP A 358 -9.21 -6.54 16.25
C ASP A 358 -7.94 -7.41 16.12
N GLY A 359 -6.79 -6.84 16.49
CA GLY A 359 -5.49 -7.50 16.52
C GLY A 359 -4.79 -7.64 15.16
N LEU A 360 -5.28 -6.97 14.10
CA LEU A 360 -4.71 -7.01 12.75
C LEU A 360 -4.31 -5.64 12.20
#